data_AF-A0A4U5PB88-F1
#
_entry.id   AF-A0A4U5PB88-F1
#
_cell.length_a   1.000
_cell.length_b   1.000
_cell.length_c   1.000
_cell.angle_alpha   90.00
_cell.angle_beta   90.00
_cell.angle_gamma   90.00
#
_symmetry.space_group_name_H-M   'P 1'
#
loop_
_entity.id
_entity.type
_entity.pdbx_description
1 polymer ?
#
loop_
_entity_poly.entity_id
_entity_poly.type
_entity_poly.pdbx_seq_one_letter_code
_entity_poly.pdbx_strand_id
1 'polypeptide(L)'
;MASALINRFKKAVSFKSRHNPPSKPAESDGREEEGRGRVAVRTKHSAQEGEDASRERQQERADPVGCPDSPDDADPSKREYRGSIRQKKKAAAKKDARKEEKTKEEETSVRKKKIQAMINKKKATRKQTTTEEIPETEEKKDADEKNKSKEVSERKTNPVAETVKSLLASGRVDTTGEEVKTAMRNFAVRSSSLLAPGALQEYVQSVKMYIPEDTTREAFDKNPSKNRYKDVVCADRDRVILAQGDCDYIHANHVKGSPLLDAQHFICTQNTVADFWRMCRQESVTAIVMLCETKEQGKDKCHQYWSEKDGETMKIEGTEITVTTKGKCVHEGVGVTTTHLVVREKGGEDQNVQHHQWKTWPDKGVPESFETVLRLLQMIRKTDGKSASVIHCSAGIGRTGTVVAVEMCLQRLLQGRPLEVLSVVKNLRAKRMHCVQTDLQYVFVYRVLIGFLSMQSPDAETKQAVEEFVTSYTKLIESRAQPVEAYAPIQFGP
;
A
#
# COMPACT_ATOMS: atom_id res chain seq x y z
N MET A 1 -1.22 32.09 -26.30
CA MET A 1 -0.22 31.44 -27.16
C MET A 1 -0.47 29.94 -27.19
N ALA A 2 -1.52 29.55 -27.91
CA ALA A 2 -1.93 28.17 -28.12
C ALA A 2 -2.39 28.08 -29.58
N SER A 3 -1.51 27.61 -30.47
CA SER A 3 -1.78 27.12 -31.84
C SER A 3 -0.49 26.93 -32.65
N ALA A 4 0.47 26.14 -32.14
CA ALA A 4 1.66 25.80 -32.90
C ALA A 4 2.32 24.52 -32.39
N LEU A 5 1.69 23.36 -32.63
CA LEU A 5 2.37 22.05 -32.64
C LEU A 5 1.50 20.93 -33.25
N ILE A 6 0.68 21.26 -34.25
CA ILE A 6 0.04 20.31 -35.16
C ILE A 6 0.47 20.74 -36.56
N ASN A 7 1.65 20.30 -37.02
CA ASN A 7 2.05 20.30 -38.45
C ASN A 7 3.48 19.79 -38.72
N ARG A 8 3.90 18.68 -38.12
CA ARG A 8 5.04 17.91 -38.64
C ARG A 8 4.80 16.44 -38.38
N PHE A 9 4.26 15.74 -39.38
CA PHE A 9 4.60 14.37 -39.80
C PHE A 9 3.50 13.78 -40.70
N LYS A 10 3.34 14.40 -41.88
CA LYS A 10 2.75 13.76 -43.08
C LYS A 10 3.52 14.24 -44.31
N LYS A 11 4.51 13.45 -44.77
CA LYS A 11 4.86 13.20 -46.20
C LYS A 11 6.23 12.52 -46.32
N ALA A 12 6.18 11.20 -46.50
CA ALA A 12 7.06 10.43 -47.39
C ALA A 12 6.21 9.21 -47.81
N VAL A 13 5.34 9.36 -48.82
CA VAL A 13 5.52 8.83 -50.20
C VAL A 13 5.74 7.30 -50.17
N SER A 14 4.68 6.49 -50.26
CA SER A 14 4.05 5.98 -51.49
C SER A 14 4.98 5.16 -52.40
N PHE A 15 4.89 3.82 -52.32
CA PHE A 15 5.04 2.98 -53.51
C PHE A 15 4.16 1.71 -53.45
N LYS A 16 3.14 1.72 -54.33
CA LYS A 16 2.41 0.65 -55.06
C LYS A 16 1.90 -0.62 -54.36
N SER A 17 0.58 -0.77 -54.52
CA SER A 17 -0.25 -1.96 -54.38
C SER A 17 -0.05 -3.02 -55.46
N ARG A 18 -0.34 -4.30 -55.15
CA ARG A 18 -1.15 -5.20 -55.99
C ARG A 18 -1.96 -6.19 -55.13
N HIS A 19 -3.26 -6.29 -55.43
CA HIS A 19 -4.20 -7.37 -55.09
C HIS A 19 -3.70 -8.75 -55.63
N ASN A 20 -4.03 -9.95 -55.13
CA ASN A 20 -5.33 -10.55 -54.75
C ASN A 20 -5.13 -11.83 -53.88
N PRO A 21 -6.13 -12.32 -53.12
CA PRO A 21 -6.19 -13.66 -52.48
C PRO A 21 -7.09 -14.63 -53.31
N PRO A 22 -7.57 -15.82 -52.84
CA PRO A 22 -7.10 -16.78 -51.82
C PRO A 22 -7.01 -18.25 -52.35
N SER A 23 -6.36 -19.15 -51.61
CA SER A 23 -6.77 -20.58 -51.54
C SER A 23 -6.30 -21.26 -50.25
N LYS A 24 -7.27 -21.80 -49.50
CA LYS A 24 -7.17 -22.91 -48.53
C LYS A 24 -7.81 -24.16 -49.20
N PRO A 25 -7.80 -25.38 -48.64
CA PRO A 25 -7.22 -25.87 -47.38
C PRO A 25 -6.39 -27.17 -47.54
N ALA A 26 -5.75 -27.64 -46.47
CA ALA A 26 -5.55 -29.07 -46.24
C ALA A 26 -5.75 -29.36 -44.75
N GLU A 27 -6.70 -30.25 -44.50
CA GLU A 27 -7.09 -30.84 -43.23
C GLU A 27 -6.00 -31.77 -42.69
N SER A 28 -5.91 -31.92 -41.38
CA SER A 28 -5.54 -33.21 -40.80
C SER A 28 -6.32 -33.40 -39.50
N ASP A 29 -7.16 -34.41 -39.57
CA ASP A 29 -8.15 -34.87 -38.60
C ASP A 29 -7.56 -35.33 -37.27
N GLY A 30 -8.36 -35.11 -36.23
CA GLY A 30 -8.19 -35.68 -34.91
C GLY A 30 -8.60 -37.15 -34.85
N ARG A 31 -8.07 -37.82 -33.82
CA ARG A 31 -8.61 -39.06 -33.27
C ARG A 31 -9.03 -38.77 -31.83
N GLU A 32 -10.32 -38.79 -31.57
CA GLU A 32 -10.87 -39.08 -30.24
C GLU A 32 -11.93 -40.17 -30.41
N GLU A 33 -11.69 -41.30 -29.74
CA GLU A 33 -12.62 -42.43 -29.61
C GLU A 33 -13.44 -42.31 -28.32
N GLU A 34 -14.61 -42.94 -28.39
CA GLU A 34 -15.77 -42.88 -27.52
C GLU A 34 -15.58 -43.38 -26.07
N GLY A 35 -16.50 -42.98 -25.19
CA GLY A 35 -16.67 -43.63 -23.89
C GLY A 35 -17.82 -43.09 -23.05
N ARG A 36 -19.07 -43.33 -23.48
CA ARG A 36 -20.30 -43.06 -22.70
C ARG A 36 -20.35 -43.89 -21.41
N GLY A 37 -20.67 -43.25 -20.29
CA GLY A 37 -21.03 -43.91 -19.04
C GLY A 37 -21.95 -43.04 -18.18
N ARG A 38 -23.24 -43.40 -18.15
CA ARG A 38 -24.32 -42.79 -17.34
C ARG A 38 -24.03 -42.94 -15.83
N VAL A 39 -24.49 -42.00 -15.01
CA VAL A 39 -25.57 -42.15 -14.00
C VAL A 39 -25.84 -40.78 -13.37
N ALA A 40 -27.04 -40.24 -13.61
CA ALA A 40 -27.61 -39.13 -12.87
C ALA A 40 -28.48 -39.69 -11.75
N VAL A 41 -28.24 -39.27 -10.51
CA VAL A 41 -29.15 -39.48 -9.38
C VAL A 41 -30.01 -38.23 -9.20
N ARG A 42 -31.29 -38.54 -9.04
CA ARG A 42 -32.46 -37.68 -9.02
C ARG A 42 -32.71 -37.21 -7.58
N THR A 43 -32.84 -35.92 -7.34
CA THR A 43 -33.56 -35.39 -6.16
C THR A 43 -34.64 -34.41 -6.60
N LYS A 44 -35.79 -34.59 -5.95
CA LYS A 44 -37.11 -34.06 -6.31
C LYS A 44 -37.30 -32.62 -5.85
N HIS A 45 -38.17 -31.94 -6.61
CA HIS A 45 -38.96 -30.75 -6.31
C HIS A 45 -39.40 -30.58 -4.85
N SER A 46 -39.44 -29.31 -4.39
CA SER A 46 -40.71 -28.59 -4.21
C SER A 46 -40.46 -27.09 -4.07
N ALA A 47 -40.96 -26.32 -5.03
CA ALA A 47 -41.26 -24.91 -4.87
C ALA A 47 -42.64 -24.79 -4.19
N GLN A 48 -42.78 -23.85 -3.27
CA GLN A 48 -44.09 -23.36 -2.88
C GLN A 48 -43.97 -21.87 -2.58
N GLU A 49 -44.63 -21.10 -3.44
CA GLU A 49 -44.93 -19.69 -3.28
C GLU A 49 -45.86 -19.47 -2.09
N GLY A 50 -45.76 -18.29 -1.47
CA GLY A 50 -46.63 -17.83 -0.41
C GLY A 50 -46.27 -16.39 -0.07
N GLU A 51 -46.84 -15.47 -0.83
CA GLU A 51 -46.92 -14.06 -0.47
C GLU A 51 -47.79 -13.85 0.78
N ASP A 52 -47.47 -12.76 1.47
CA ASP A 52 -48.40 -11.83 2.14
C ASP A 52 -48.39 -11.74 3.68
N ALA A 53 -48.68 -10.50 4.12
CA ALA A 53 -48.92 -9.99 5.47
C ALA A 53 -47.73 -9.44 6.29
N SER A 54 -47.44 -8.17 6.00
CA SER A 54 -47.37 -7.06 6.97
C SER A 54 -47.77 -7.35 8.43
N ARG A 55 -46.90 -6.97 9.38
CA ARG A 55 -47.30 -6.37 10.67
C ARG A 55 -46.10 -5.79 11.42
N GLU A 56 -46.21 -4.49 11.68
CA GLU A 56 -45.40 -3.71 12.61
C GLU A 56 -45.37 -4.36 14.00
N ARG A 57 -44.19 -4.38 14.62
CA ARG A 57 -44.07 -4.28 16.08
C ARG A 57 -42.91 -3.37 16.44
N GLN A 58 -43.28 -2.22 16.97
CA GLN A 58 -42.47 -1.42 17.88
C GLN A 58 -42.04 -2.29 19.05
N GLN A 59 -40.75 -2.25 19.41
CA GLN A 59 -40.32 -2.68 20.73
C GLN A 59 -39.29 -1.70 21.27
N GLU A 60 -39.66 -1.14 22.41
CA GLU A 60 -39.00 -0.10 23.17
C GLU A 60 -37.63 -0.53 23.68
N ARG A 61 -36.78 0.48 23.84
CA ARG A 61 -35.52 0.41 24.57
C ARG A 61 -35.81 0.12 26.05
N ALA A 62 -35.18 -0.92 26.59
CA ALA A 62 -34.96 -1.07 28.01
C ALA A 62 -33.47 -1.29 28.26
N ASP A 63 -32.88 -0.42 29.08
CA ASP A 63 -31.53 -0.53 29.60
C ASP A 63 -31.35 -1.83 30.41
N PRO A 64 -30.20 -2.52 30.33
CA PRO A 64 -29.94 -3.62 31.24
C PRO A 64 -29.59 -3.07 32.63
N VAL A 65 -30.57 -3.17 33.53
CA VAL A 65 -30.42 -3.08 34.99
C VAL A 65 -29.40 -4.13 35.45
N GLY A 66 -28.45 -3.70 36.27
CA GLY A 66 -27.37 -4.53 36.80
C GLY A 66 -27.86 -5.67 37.69
N CYS A 67 -27.11 -6.78 37.67
CA CYS A 67 -27.30 -7.93 38.55
C CYS A 67 -27.13 -7.58 40.04
N PRO A 68 -27.76 -8.33 40.96
CA PRO A 68 -27.79 -8.04 42.39
C PRO A 68 -26.53 -8.52 43.13
N ASP A 69 -26.20 -7.78 44.20
CA ASP A 69 -25.07 -8.00 45.11
C ASP A 69 -25.15 -9.31 45.91
N SER A 70 -23.96 -9.89 46.15
CA SER A 70 -23.68 -11.00 47.07
C SER A 70 -23.86 -10.58 48.54
N PRO A 71 -24.11 -11.52 49.48
CA PRO A 71 -24.43 -11.19 50.87
C PRO A 71 -23.16 -10.90 51.67
N ASP A 72 -22.76 -9.63 51.76
CA ASP A 72 -21.66 -9.21 52.64
C ASP A 72 -21.72 -7.72 53.06
N ASP A 73 -22.92 -7.13 53.15
CA ASP A 73 -23.11 -5.74 53.57
C ASP A 73 -23.83 -5.64 54.93
N ALA A 74 -23.06 -5.80 56.02
CA ALA A 74 -23.50 -5.49 57.38
C ALA A 74 -22.39 -4.86 58.25
N ASP A 75 -21.42 -4.15 57.66
CA ASP A 75 -20.36 -3.45 58.41
C ASP A 75 -20.19 -1.97 57.95
N PRO A 76 -20.66 -0.99 58.75
CA PRO A 76 -20.55 0.44 58.44
C PRO A 76 -19.11 0.94 58.25
N SER A 77 -18.11 0.29 58.86
CA SER A 77 -16.71 0.74 58.83
C SER A 77 -16.03 0.57 57.47
N LYS A 78 -16.47 -0.40 56.66
CA LYS A 78 -15.92 -0.68 55.32
C LYS A 78 -16.46 0.26 54.25
N ARG A 79 -17.63 0.85 54.47
CA ARG A 79 -18.29 1.80 53.55
C ARG A 79 -17.60 3.17 53.55
N GLU A 80 -17.21 3.66 54.72
CA GLU A 80 -16.44 4.92 54.87
C GLU A 80 -15.03 4.80 54.30
N TYR A 81 -14.36 3.65 54.50
CA TYR A 81 -13.03 3.40 53.94
C TYR A 81 -13.03 3.38 52.39
N ARG A 82 -14.02 2.73 51.77
CA ARG A 82 -14.19 2.73 50.31
C ARG A 82 -14.56 4.11 49.74
N GLY A 83 -15.36 4.90 50.48
CA GLY A 83 -15.65 6.30 50.14
C GLY A 83 -14.40 7.18 50.11
N SER A 84 -13.53 7.02 51.11
CA SER A 84 -12.24 7.72 51.22
C SER A 84 -11.29 7.38 50.07
N ILE A 85 -11.18 6.11 49.67
CA ILE A 85 -10.37 5.69 48.51
C ILE A 85 -10.91 6.26 47.20
N ARG A 86 -12.23 6.30 47.02
CA ARG A 86 -12.86 6.82 45.80
C ARG A 86 -12.68 8.34 45.67
N GLN A 87 -12.73 9.08 46.78
CA GLN A 87 -12.40 10.51 46.80
C GLN A 87 -10.92 10.77 46.53
N LYS A 88 -10.00 9.98 47.11
CA LYS A 88 -8.56 10.09 46.82
C LYS A 88 -8.23 9.79 45.35
N LYS A 89 -8.87 8.79 44.74
CA LYS A 89 -8.71 8.49 43.30
C LYS A 89 -9.26 9.59 42.39
N LYS A 90 -10.40 10.20 42.73
CA LYS A 90 -10.94 11.36 41.99
C LYS A 90 -10.03 12.59 42.12
N ALA A 91 -9.45 12.83 43.29
CA ALA A 91 -8.51 13.93 43.51
C ALA A 91 -7.19 13.73 42.74
N ALA A 92 -6.67 12.50 42.67
CA ALA A 92 -5.48 12.16 41.88
C ALA A 92 -5.73 12.36 40.38
N ALA A 93 -6.84 11.84 39.84
CA ALA A 93 -7.21 12.02 38.44
C ALA A 93 -7.39 13.50 38.04
N LYS A 94 -7.95 14.32 38.94
CA LYS A 94 -8.10 15.76 38.72
C LYS A 94 -6.75 16.51 38.76
N LYS A 95 -5.78 16.01 39.53
CA LYS A 95 -4.42 16.57 39.59
C LYS A 95 -3.61 16.20 38.33
N ASP A 96 -3.78 14.99 37.82
CA ASP A 96 -3.10 14.52 36.60
C ASP A 96 -3.65 15.23 35.35
N ALA A 97 -4.97 15.42 35.24
CA ALA A 97 -5.59 16.19 34.17
C ALA A 97 -5.09 17.65 34.14
N ARG A 98 -4.96 18.28 35.31
CA ARG A 98 -4.45 19.66 35.43
C ARG A 98 -2.95 19.77 35.15
N LYS A 99 -2.20 18.68 35.29
CA LYS A 99 -0.79 18.59 34.91
C LYS A 99 -0.66 18.49 33.39
N GLU A 100 -1.43 17.60 32.75
CA GLU A 100 -1.47 17.47 31.28
C GLU A 100 -1.89 18.76 30.57
N GLU A 101 -2.84 19.51 31.13
CA GLU A 101 -3.30 20.77 30.56
C GLU A 101 -2.19 21.85 30.61
N LYS A 102 -1.44 21.93 31.72
CA LYS A 102 -0.27 22.82 31.83
C LYS A 102 0.85 22.43 30.86
N THR A 103 1.13 21.14 30.67
CA THR A 103 2.16 20.70 29.71
C THR A 103 1.76 21.06 28.28
N LYS A 104 0.48 20.93 27.93
CA LYS A 104 -0.04 21.32 26.60
C LYS A 104 0.03 22.83 26.38
N GLU A 105 -0.24 23.66 27.38
CA GLU A 105 -0.09 25.12 27.28
C GLU A 105 1.38 25.54 27.08
N GLU A 106 2.31 24.92 27.81
CA GLU A 106 3.76 25.17 27.66
C GLU A 106 4.27 24.75 26.27
N GLU A 107 3.87 23.57 25.76
CA GLU A 107 4.23 23.10 24.42
C GLU A 107 3.68 24.03 23.32
N THR A 108 2.45 24.53 23.50
CA THR A 108 1.83 25.46 22.55
C THR A 108 2.54 26.81 22.54
N SER A 109 3.00 27.29 23.70
CA SER A 109 3.81 28.51 23.83
C SER A 109 5.17 28.37 23.15
N VAL A 110 5.87 27.24 23.34
CA VAL A 110 7.16 26.96 22.69
C VAL A 110 7.00 26.87 21.16
N ARG A 111 5.92 26.25 20.68
CA ARG A 111 5.63 26.13 19.25
C ARG A 111 5.36 27.49 18.60
N LYS A 112 4.59 28.37 19.26
CA LYS A 112 4.36 29.76 18.79
C LYS A 112 5.67 30.56 18.69
N LYS A 113 6.57 30.44 19.68
CA LYS A 113 7.89 31.09 19.65
C LYS A 113 8.78 30.59 18.49
N LYS A 114 8.78 29.28 18.21
CA LYS A 114 9.53 28.70 17.07
C LYS A 114 9.01 29.17 15.70
N ILE A 115 7.70 29.26 15.54
CA ILE A 115 7.09 29.75 14.28
C ILE A 115 7.43 31.22 14.06
N GLN A 116 7.38 32.05 15.11
CA GLN A 116 7.74 33.47 15.01
C GLN A 116 9.23 33.66 14.64
N ALA A 117 10.13 32.84 15.18
CA ALA A 117 11.55 32.86 14.82
C ALA A 117 11.80 32.49 13.34
N MET A 118 11.04 31.52 12.79
CA MET A 118 11.11 31.17 11.36
C MET A 118 10.60 32.28 10.45
N ILE A 119 9.52 32.98 10.85
CA ILE A 119 8.98 34.12 10.09
C ILE A 119 10.00 35.27 10.05
N ASN A 120 10.66 35.56 11.17
CA ASN A 120 11.69 36.60 11.24
C ASN A 120 12.93 36.24 10.38
N LYS A 121 13.32 34.95 10.35
CA LYS A 121 14.42 34.47 9.50
C LYS A 121 14.10 34.62 8.00
N LYS A 122 12.87 34.31 7.58
CA LYS A 122 12.40 34.50 6.19
C LYS A 122 12.33 35.97 5.77
N LYS A 123 12.01 36.89 6.69
CA LYS A 123 12.01 38.33 6.41
C LYS A 123 13.42 38.91 6.25
N ALA A 124 14.42 38.34 6.93
CA ALA A 124 15.82 38.73 6.76
C ALA A 124 16.39 38.28 5.40
N THR A 125 16.02 37.09 4.91
CA THR A 125 16.51 36.57 3.62
C THR A 125 15.91 37.28 2.40
N ARG A 126 14.76 37.96 2.56
CA ARG A 126 14.06 38.67 1.47
C ARG A 126 14.54 40.12 1.27
N LYS A 127 15.48 40.62 2.08
CA LYS A 127 16.03 41.98 2.00
C LYS A 127 17.37 42.10 1.26
N GLN A 128 17.91 41.01 0.71
CA GLN A 128 19.15 41.01 -0.07
C GLN A 128 18.92 40.38 -1.45
N THR A 129 18.28 41.11 -2.37
CA THR A 129 18.41 40.92 -3.84
C THR A 129 17.66 42.02 -4.60
N THR A 130 18.34 43.14 -4.79
CA THR A 130 18.21 44.20 -5.82
C THR A 130 19.44 45.06 -5.55
N THR A 131 20.41 45.27 -6.44
CA THR A 131 20.39 45.92 -7.76
C THR A 131 21.80 45.78 -8.41
N GLU A 132 21.98 46.32 -9.62
CA GLU A 132 23.24 46.55 -10.40
C GLU A 132 23.53 45.48 -11.47
N GLU A 133 23.24 45.72 -12.76
CA GLU A 133 23.80 46.67 -13.77
C GLU A 133 25.05 46.14 -14.49
N ILE A 134 24.98 46.23 -15.83
CA ILE A 134 25.92 45.74 -16.86
C ILE A 134 26.99 46.82 -17.10
N PRO A 135 28.25 46.44 -17.37
CA PRO A 135 28.83 46.92 -18.63
C PRO A 135 29.64 45.87 -19.41
N GLU A 136 29.62 46.05 -20.73
CA GLU A 136 30.44 45.41 -21.78
C GLU A 136 31.93 45.81 -21.67
N THR A 137 32.84 44.92 -22.06
CA THR A 137 34.03 45.24 -22.91
C THR A 137 34.75 43.97 -23.39
N GLU A 138 34.77 43.83 -24.72
CA GLU A 138 35.85 43.50 -25.67
C GLU A 138 36.94 42.43 -25.43
N GLU A 139 37.24 41.77 -26.56
CA GLU A 139 38.23 40.73 -26.86
C GLU A 139 39.71 41.18 -26.73
N LYS A 140 40.61 40.22 -26.40
CA LYS A 140 41.81 39.84 -27.20
C LYS A 140 42.65 38.72 -26.56
N LYS A 141 42.86 37.64 -27.34
CA LYS A 141 44.11 36.94 -27.76
C LYS A 141 45.40 37.22 -26.94
N ASP A 142 46.32 36.30 -26.62
CA ASP A 142 46.91 35.12 -27.30
C ASP A 142 47.57 34.22 -26.20
N ALA A 143 47.44 32.88 -26.25
CA ALA A 143 48.38 31.88 -26.80
C ALA A 143 49.58 31.49 -25.91
N ASP A 144 49.68 30.18 -25.67
CA ASP A 144 50.83 29.34 -25.28
C ASP A 144 51.49 29.55 -23.90
N GLU A 145 51.23 28.63 -22.97
CA GLU A 145 52.22 27.60 -22.66
C GLU A 145 51.63 26.38 -21.92
N LYS A 146 52.30 25.25 -22.13
CA LYS A 146 51.83 23.87 -22.00
C LYS A 146 51.76 23.37 -20.55
N ASN A 147 50.86 22.40 -20.38
CA ASN A 147 50.96 21.27 -19.45
C ASN A 147 51.03 21.57 -17.94
N LYS A 148 49.85 21.62 -17.30
CA LYS A 148 49.49 20.73 -16.17
C LYS A 148 48.04 20.98 -15.74
N SER A 149 47.37 19.91 -15.31
CA SER A 149 46.04 19.85 -14.69
C SER A 149 44.80 19.90 -15.62
N LYS A 150 44.45 18.75 -16.20
CA LYS A 150 43.05 18.36 -16.42
C LYS A 150 42.66 17.37 -15.30
N GLU A 151 42.26 17.88 -14.14
CA GLU A 151 41.29 17.17 -13.32
C GLU A 151 39.90 17.63 -13.80
N VAL A 152 39.33 16.85 -14.71
CA VAL A 152 37.90 16.92 -15.00
C VAL A 152 37.21 16.34 -13.78
N SER A 153 36.43 17.16 -13.08
CA SER A 153 35.57 16.71 -12.00
C SER A 153 34.55 15.71 -12.55
N GLU A 154 34.85 14.42 -12.46
CA GLU A 154 33.85 13.37 -12.57
C GLU A 154 32.84 13.58 -11.43
N ARG A 155 31.65 14.09 -11.76
CA ARG A 155 30.49 13.93 -10.89
C ARG A 155 30.25 12.43 -10.78
N LYS A 156 30.77 11.80 -9.72
CA LYS A 156 30.41 10.43 -9.34
C LYS A 156 28.89 10.38 -9.19
N THR A 157 28.23 9.79 -10.18
CA THR A 157 26.82 9.44 -10.10
C THR A 157 26.65 8.49 -8.93
N ASN A 158 25.61 8.70 -8.13
CA ASN A 158 25.29 7.82 -7.00
C ASN A 158 24.96 6.42 -7.55
N PRO A 159 25.73 5.35 -7.24
CA PRO A 159 25.51 4.01 -7.79
C PRO A 159 24.10 3.46 -7.53
N VAL A 160 23.48 3.88 -6.41
CA VAL A 160 22.08 3.56 -6.09
C VAL A 160 21.13 4.19 -7.09
N ALA A 161 21.37 5.44 -7.50
CA ALA A 161 20.51 6.14 -8.47
C ALA A 161 20.54 5.47 -9.86
N GLU A 162 21.71 5.00 -10.30
CA GLU A 162 21.85 4.27 -11.58
C GLU A 162 21.12 2.93 -11.54
N THR A 163 21.31 2.16 -10.47
CA THR A 163 20.62 0.89 -10.25
C THR A 163 19.10 1.07 -10.29
N VAL A 164 18.58 2.08 -9.58
CA VAL A 164 17.14 2.33 -9.58
C VAL A 164 16.65 2.80 -10.96
N LYS A 165 17.40 3.64 -11.67
CA LYS A 165 17.04 4.04 -13.04
C LYS A 165 16.92 2.83 -13.98
N SER A 166 17.79 1.83 -13.82
CA SER A 166 17.74 0.57 -14.58
C SER A 166 16.48 -0.25 -14.26
N LEU A 167 16.17 -0.47 -12.97
CA LEU A 167 14.96 -1.20 -12.53
C LEU A 167 13.67 -0.55 -13.05
N LEU A 168 13.64 0.77 -13.09
CA LEU A 168 12.51 1.53 -13.62
C LEU A 168 12.37 1.37 -15.14
N ALA A 169 13.47 1.19 -15.85
CA ALA A 169 13.45 0.94 -17.29
C ALA A 169 12.97 -0.48 -17.60
N SER A 170 13.41 -1.48 -16.82
CA SER A 170 13.03 -2.89 -17.03
C SER A 170 11.58 -3.19 -16.66
N GLY A 171 10.99 -2.48 -15.70
CA GLY A 171 9.60 -2.68 -15.27
C GLY A 171 8.52 -2.08 -16.20
N ARG A 172 8.86 -1.67 -17.43
CA ARG A 172 7.86 -1.16 -18.40
C ARG A 172 6.91 -2.28 -18.83
N VAL A 173 5.65 -1.91 -18.97
CA VAL A 173 4.56 -2.83 -19.28
C VAL A 173 4.14 -2.66 -20.73
N ASP A 174 4.00 -3.76 -21.46
CA ASP A 174 3.37 -3.76 -22.78
C ASP A 174 1.85 -3.79 -22.63
N THR A 175 1.18 -2.79 -23.21
CA THR A 175 -0.28 -2.62 -23.23
C THR A 175 -0.84 -2.63 -24.65
N THR A 176 -0.03 -2.99 -25.65
CA THR A 176 -0.39 -2.85 -27.07
C THR A 176 -1.34 -3.94 -27.58
N GLY A 177 -1.38 -5.10 -26.92
CA GLY A 177 -2.20 -6.25 -27.30
C GLY A 177 -3.71 -5.96 -27.22
N GLU A 178 -4.46 -6.45 -28.21
CA GLU A 178 -5.90 -6.16 -28.33
C GLU A 178 -6.74 -6.77 -27.19
N GLU A 179 -6.36 -7.95 -26.71
CA GLU A 179 -6.99 -8.58 -25.54
C GLU A 179 -6.79 -7.74 -24.27
N VAL A 180 -5.60 -7.16 -24.09
CA VAL A 180 -5.27 -6.26 -22.97
C VAL A 180 -6.12 -5.00 -23.05
N LYS A 181 -6.19 -4.36 -24.22
CA LYS A 181 -7.05 -3.18 -24.44
C LYS A 181 -8.52 -3.49 -24.18
N THR A 182 -9.00 -4.63 -24.62
CA THR A 182 -10.37 -5.08 -24.40
C THR A 182 -10.65 -5.31 -22.91
N ALA A 183 -9.76 -5.99 -22.19
CA ALA A 183 -9.88 -6.19 -20.75
C ALA A 183 -9.90 -4.85 -19.98
N MET A 184 -9.04 -3.91 -20.37
CA MET A 184 -9.01 -2.55 -19.81
C MET A 184 -10.32 -1.80 -20.06
N ARG A 185 -10.82 -1.77 -21.30
CA ARG A 185 -12.10 -1.13 -21.64
C ARG A 185 -13.25 -1.71 -20.82
N ASN A 186 -13.37 -3.04 -20.79
CA ASN A 186 -14.41 -3.72 -20.03
C ASN A 186 -14.33 -3.45 -18.52
N PHE A 187 -13.12 -3.32 -17.98
CA PHE A 187 -12.93 -2.91 -16.59
C PHE A 187 -13.34 -1.44 -16.36
N ALA A 188 -12.97 -0.52 -17.25
CA ALA A 188 -13.35 0.89 -17.15
C ALA A 188 -14.88 1.06 -17.17
N VAL A 189 -15.57 0.47 -18.15
CA VAL A 189 -17.03 0.57 -18.31
C VAL A 189 -17.78 -0.02 -17.12
N ARG A 190 -17.38 -1.20 -16.63
CA ARG A 190 -17.98 -1.76 -15.40
C ARG A 190 -17.71 -0.88 -14.18
N SER A 191 -16.51 -0.33 -14.07
CA SER A 191 -16.16 0.58 -12.98
C SER A 191 -16.99 1.87 -13.03
N SER A 192 -17.26 2.43 -14.21
CA SER A 192 -18.10 3.63 -14.34
C SER A 192 -19.57 3.35 -14.04
N SER A 193 -20.05 2.12 -14.27
CA SER A 193 -21.38 1.69 -13.84
C SER A 193 -21.47 1.50 -12.31
N LEU A 194 -20.41 0.97 -11.70
CA LEU A 194 -20.32 0.74 -10.26
C LEU A 194 -20.13 2.04 -9.47
N LEU A 195 -19.30 2.96 -10.00
CA LEU A 195 -18.83 4.18 -9.36
C LEU A 195 -18.09 3.92 -8.02
N ALA A 196 -17.46 4.97 -7.46
CA ALA A 196 -16.72 4.83 -6.21
C ALA A 196 -17.62 4.44 -5.01
N PRO A 197 -18.85 4.98 -4.85
CA PRO A 197 -19.78 4.52 -3.81
C PRO A 197 -20.20 3.05 -3.96
N GLY A 198 -20.35 2.53 -5.17
CA GLY A 198 -20.66 1.11 -5.37
C GLY A 198 -19.50 0.21 -4.97
N ALA A 199 -18.26 0.57 -5.31
CA ALA A 199 -17.07 -0.16 -4.85
C ALA A 199 -16.94 -0.13 -3.32
N LEU A 200 -17.29 1.00 -2.69
CA LEU A 200 -17.35 1.10 -1.23
C LEU A 200 -18.40 0.15 -0.64
N GLN A 201 -19.60 0.11 -1.22
CA GLN A 201 -20.67 -0.77 -0.78
C GLN A 201 -20.30 -2.25 -0.97
N GLU A 202 -19.66 -2.60 -2.07
CA GLU A 202 -19.12 -3.93 -2.33
C GLU A 202 -18.13 -4.35 -1.23
N TYR A 203 -17.25 -3.45 -0.81
CA TYR A 203 -16.36 -3.71 0.33
C TYR A 203 -17.16 -4.02 1.60
N VAL A 204 -18.13 -3.17 1.95
CA VAL A 204 -18.92 -3.30 3.18
C VAL A 204 -19.68 -4.62 3.21
N GLN A 205 -20.29 -5.01 2.09
CA GLN A 205 -21.13 -6.20 1.99
C GLN A 205 -20.32 -7.50 1.85
N SER A 206 -19.26 -7.49 1.05
CA SER A 206 -18.64 -8.72 0.55
C SER A 206 -17.18 -8.92 0.97
N VAL A 207 -16.51 -7.87 1.45
CA VAL A 207 -15.09 -7.93 1.84
C VAL A 207 -14.91 -7.76 3.33
N LYS A 208 -15.55 -6.78 3.98
CA LYS A 208 -15.28 -6.39 5.37
C LYS A 208 -15.18 -7.58 6.34
N MET A 209 -16.19 -8.45 6.32
CA MET A 209 -16.30 -9.62 7.19
C MET A 209 -15.84 -10.93 6.53
N TYR A 210 -15.32 -10.88 5.30
CA TYR A 210 -14.90 -12.08 4.58
C TYR A 210 -13.69 -12.74 5.26
N ILE A 211 -13.89 -14.01 5.63
CA ILE A 211 -12.89 -14.94 6.12
C ILE A 211 -12.93 -16.15 5.16
N PRO A 212 -11.79 -16.56 4.56
CA PRO A 212 -11.69 -17.77 3.77
C PRO A 212 -12.06 -19.01 4.58
N GLU A 213 -12.71 -19.96 3.92
CA GLU A 213 -12.95 -21.30 4.48
C GLU A 213 -11.62 -21.98 4.85
N ASP A 214 -11.67 -22.88 5.83
CA ASP A 214 -10.52 -23.66 6.31
C ASP A 214 -9.32 -22.83 6.83
N THR A 215 -9.55 -21.58 7.23
CA THR A 215 -8.49 -20.76 7.83
C THR A 215 -8.11 -21.29 9.21
N THR A 216 -6.90 -21.84 9.34
CA THR A 216 -6.28 -22.19 10.63
C THR A 216 -5.27 -21.13 11.07
N ARG A 217 -4.99 -21.07 12.38
CA ARG A 217 -4.13 -20.05 13.02
C ARG A 217 -3.30 -20.59 14.19
N GLU A 218 -2.99 -21.88 14.18
CA GLU A 218 -2.30 -22.53 15.29
C GLU A 218 -0.94 -21.92 15.60
N ALA A 219 -0.14 -21.63 14.57
CA ALA A 219 1.18 -21.05 14.75
C ALA A 219 1.09 -19.63 15.31
N PHE A 220 0.07 -18.87 14.88
CA PHE A 220 -0.21 -17.54 15.42
C PHE A 220 -0.55 -17.59 16.92
N ASP A 221 -1.41 -18.51 17.34
CA ASP A 221 -1.85 -18.64 18.73
C ASP A 221 -0.74 -19.14 19.67
N LYS A 222 0.16 -19.99 19.17
CA LYS A 222 1.34 -20.49 19.92
C LYS A 222 2.43 -19.42 20.11
N ASN A 223 2.42 -18.33 19.34
CA ASN A 223 3.49 -17.31 19.32
C ASN A 223 2.99 -15.87 19.60
N PRO A 224 2.26 -15.61 20.70
CA PRO A 224 1.64 -14.30 20.95
C PRO A 224 2.64 -13.15 21.09
N SER A 225 3.87 -13.41 21.57
CA SER A 225 4.92 -12.39 21.74
C SER A 225 5.51 -11.90 20.42
N LYS A 226 5.36 -12.68 19.34
CA LYS A 226 5.80 -12.32 17.99
C LYS A 226 4.70 -11.61 17.17
N ASN A 227 3.56 -11.33 17.81
CA ASN A 227 2.40 -10.71 17.18
C ASN A 227 2.26 -9.25 17.63
N ARG A 228 2.48 -8.28 16.73
CA ARG A 228 2.28 -6.84 17.03
C ARG A 228 0.82 -6.54 17.40
N TYR A 229 -0.11 -7.23 16.75
CA TYR A 229 -1.56 -7.06 16.93
C TYR A 229 -2.23 -8.40 17.18
N LYS A 230 -3.07 -8.48 18.21
CA LYS A 230 -3.78 -9.71 18.60
C LYS A 230 -4.94 -10.06 17.66
N ASP A 231 -5.49 -9.04 17.02
CA ASP A 231 -6.64 -9.08 16.11
C ASP A 231 -6.22 -9.26 14.63
N VAL A 232 -4.91 -9.26 14.34
CA VAL A 232 -4.39 -9.47 12.98
C VAL A 232 -3.86 -10.89 12.91
N VAL A 233 -4.67 -11.82 12.43
CA VAL A 233 -4.32 -13.25 12.35
C VAL A 233 -3.31 -13.53 11.25
N CYS A 234 -2.31 -14.36 11.54
CA CYS A 234 -1.45 -15.00 10.54
C CYS A 234 -2.02 -16.39 10.25
N ALA A 235 -2.60 -16.60 9.06
CA ALA A 235 -3.12 -17.91 8.68
C ALA A 235 -1.98 -18.91 8.45
N ASP A 236 -2.19 -20.19 8.81
CA ASP A 236 -1.10 -21.18 8.74
C ASP A 236 -0.76 -21.59 7.30
N ARG A 237 -1.77 -21.72 6.43
CA ARG A 237 -1.63 -22.33 5.09
C ARG A 237 -0.48 -21.76 4.26
N ASP A 238 -0.39 -20.43 4.20
CA ASP A 238 0.58 -19.70 3.39
C ASP A 238 1.64 -19.00 4.27
N ARG A 239 1.78 -19.36 5.56
CA ARG A 239 2.75 -18.70 6.44
C ARG A 239 4.18 -18.96 6.00
N VAL A 240 5.06 -18.00 6.23
CA VAL A 240 6.50 -18.24 6.08
C VAL A 240 6.99 -19.08 7.26
N ILE A 241 7.72 -20.15 6.97
CA ILE A 241 8.29 -21.06 7.96
C ILE A 241 9.79 -20.77 8.03
N LEU A 242 10.28 -20.31 9.18
CA LEU A 242 11.71 -20.06 9.37
C LEU A 242 12.47 -21.38 9.56
N ALA A 243 13.54 -21.57 8.80
CA ALA A 243 14.42 -22.73 8.92
C ALA A 243 15.40 -22.61 10.10
N GLN A 244 15.61 -21.40 10.63
CA GLN A 244 16.56 -21.10 11.70
C GLN A 244 15.95 -20.20 12.77
N GLY A 245 16.41 -20.38 14.01
CA GLY A 245 15.97 -19.61 15.17
C GLY A 245 15.35 -20.47 16.26
N ASP A 246 14.86 -19.82 17.32
CA ASP A 246 14.29 -20.51 18.48
C ASP A 246 12.92 -21.15 18.17
N CYS A 247 12.21 -20.64 17.16
CA CYS A 247 11.02 -21.26 16.61
C CYS A 247 10.85 -20.93 15.13
N ASP A 248 10.00 -21.69 14.44
CA ASP A 248 9.75 -21.60 13.00
C ASP A 248 8.80 -20.44 12.60
N TYR A 249 8.36 -19.64 13.56
CA TYR A 249 7.31 -18.65 13.36
C TYR A 249 7.84 -17.23 13.16
N ILE A 250 7.38 -16.62 12.07
CA ILE A 250 7.31 -15.19 11.83
C ILE A 250 5.89 -14.85 11.35
N HIS A 251 5.36 -13.68 11.72
CA HIS A 251 4.04 -13.25 11.27
C HIS A 251 4.10 -12.69 9.84
N ALA A 252 4.26 -13.60 8.88
CA ALA A 252 4.37 -13.33 7.46
C ALA A 252 3.65 -14.41 6.65
N ASN A 253 3.06 -14.03 5.52
CA ASN A 253 2.52 -14.98 4.55
C ASN A 253 3.09 -14.74 3.15
N HIS A 254 3.30 -15.83 2.42
CA HIS A 254 3.60 -15.78 1.00
C HIS A 254 2.36 -15.41 0.20
N VAL A 255 2.55 -14.58 -0.83
CA VAL A 255 1.56 -14.29 -1.85
C VAL A 255 2.21 -14.56 -3.21
N LYS A 256 1.88 -15.71 -3.78
CA LYS A 256 2.37 -16.22 -5.07
C LYS A 256 1.28 -16.97 -5.83
N GLY A 257 1.52 -17.23 -7.10
CA GLY A 257 0.60 -17.89 -8.02
C GLY A 257 -0.54 -16.99 -8.50
N SER A 258 -1.43 -17.55 -9.31
CA SER A 258 -2.47 -16.80 -10.02
C SER A 258 -3.26 -15.83 -9.12
N PRO A 259 -3.51 -14.58 -9.56
CA PRO A 259 -3.21 -14.03 -10.90
C PRO A 259 -1.78 -13.52 -11.09
N LEU A 260 -0.92 -13.64 -10.07
CA LEU A 260 0.48 -13.28 -10.23
C LEU A 260 1.16 -14.25 -11.22
N LEU A 261 2.04 -13.70 -12.06
CA LEU A 261 3.00 -14.42 -12.86
C LEU A 261 3.90 -15.24 -11.94
N ASP A 262 4.33 -16.41 -12.40
CA ASP A 262 5.17 -17.32 -11.61
C ASP A 262 6.48 -16.66 -11.15
N ALA A 263 6.98 -15.69 -11.92
CA ALA A 263 8.15 -14.91 -11.57
C ALA A 263 7.95 -13.98 -10.37
N GLN A 264 6.71 -13.68 -9.98
CA GLN A 264 6.37 -12.71 -8.95
C GLN A 264 5.99 -13.41 -7.63
N HIS A 265 6.81 -13.15 -6.61
CA HIS A 265 6.64 -13.69 -5.27
C HIS A 265 6.70 -12.57 -4.24
N PHE A 266 5.59 -12.35 -3.53
CA PHE A 266 5.53 -11.39 -2.43
C PHE A 266 5.51 -12.08 -1.07
N ILE A 267 6.03 -11.38 -0.07
CA ILE A 267 5.85 -11.72 1.33
C ILE A 267 5.20 -10.53 2.02
N CYS A 268 3.98 -10.75 2.55
CA CYS A 268 3.25 -9.76 3.34
C CYS A 268 3.51 -10.03 4.82
N THR A 269 4.03 -9.05 5.55
CA THR A 269 4.53 -9.30 6.91
C THR A 269 4.30 -8.13 7.86
N GLN A 270 4.37 -8.41 9.16
CA GLN A 270 4.73 -7.44 10.20
C GLN A 270 6.10 -7.84 10.77
N ASN A 271 6.87 -6.90 11.31
CA ASN A 271 8.27 -7.17 11.61
C ASN A 271 8.59 -7.44 13.10
N THR A 272 9.28 -8.56 13.33
CA THR A 272 10.19 -8.81 14.45
C THR A 272 11.62 -8.81 13.90
N VAL A 273 12.52 -7.96 14.40
CA VAL A 273 13.75 -7.58 13.67
C VAL A 273 14.65 -8.77 13.31
N ALA A 274 14.94 -9.66 14.26
CA ALA A 274 15.81 -10.82 14.04
C ALA A 274 15.21 -11.81 13.02
N ASP A 275 13.98 -12.24 13.26
CA ASP A 275 13.25 -13.16 12.40
C ASP A 275 13.00 -12.56 11.00
N PHE A 276 12.77 -11.25 10.91
CA PHE A 276 12.58 -10.53 9.65
C PHE A 276 13.82 -10.66 8.76
N TRP A 277 15.02 -10.52 9.32
CA TRP A 277 16.24 -10.66 8.53
C TRP A 277 16.60 -12.11 8.22
N ARG A 278 16.30 -13.06 9.12
CA ARG A 278 16.38 -14.50 8.81
C ARG A 278 15.48 -14.87 7.63
N MET A 279 14.24 -14.39 7.65
CA MET A 279 13.29 -14.53 6.55
C MET A 279 13.85 -13.91 5.26
N CYS A 280 14.37 -12.69 5.32
CA CYS A 280 14.94 -12.02 4.14
C CYS A 280 16.11 -12.79 3.52
N ARG A 281 16.98 -13.39 4.35
CA ARG A 281 18.07 -14.26 3.91
C ARG A 281 17.53 -15.53 3.24
N GLN A 282 16.70 -16.27 3.97
CA GLN A 282 16.12 -17.54 3.53
C GLN A 282 15.38 -17.40 2.20
N GLU A 283 14.55 -16.37 2.06
CA GLU A 283 13.69 -16.16 0.89
C GLU A 283 14.40 -15.37 -0.23
N SER A 284 15.73 -15.21 -0.11
CA SER A 284 16.57 -14.51 -1.09
C SER A 284 15.99 -13.15 -1.48
N VAL A 285 15.51 -12.38 -0.49
CA VAL A 285 14.79 -11.12 -0.73
C VAL A 285 15.70 -10.10 -1.40
N THR A 286 15.30 -9.58 -2.57
CA THR A 286 16.06 -8.51 -3.26
C THR A 286 15.42 -7.14 -3.14
N ALA A 287 14.16 -7.06 -2.69
CA ALA A 287 13.46 -5.80 -2.49
C ALA A 287 12.55 -5.82 -1.25
N ILE A 288 12.53 -4.72 -0.51
CA ILE A 288 11.64 -4.47 0.62
C ILE A 288 10.87 -3.19 0.35
N VAL A 289 9.54 -3.23 0.44
CA VAL A 289 8.68 -2.04 0.38
C VAL A 289 8.10 -1.78 1.77
N MET A 290 8.52 -0.67 2.37
CA MET A 290 8.05 -0.19 3.67
C MET A 290 7.05 0.96 3.46
N LEU A 291 5.78 0.70 3.77
CA LEU A 291 4.66 1.61 3.52
C LEU A 291 4.25 2.43 4.75
N CYS A 292 5.15 2.64 5.71
CA CYS A 292 4.91 3.41 6.91
C CYS A 292 6.19 4.09 7.41
N GLU A 293 6.03 5.01 8.36
CA GLU A 293 7.14 5.45 9.22
C GLU A 293 7.32 4.48 10.40
N THR A 294 8.44 4.58 11.11
CA THR A 294 8.64 3.84 12.37
C THR A 294 7.68 4.33 13.45
N LYS A 295 7.38 5.63 13.46
CA LYS A 295 6.35 6.25 14.31
C LYS A 295 5.41 7.13 13.51
N GLU A 296 4.11 7.00 13.73
CA GLU A 296 3.08 7.84 13.13
C GLU A 296 2.15 8.36 14.23
N GLN A 297 1.91 9.68 14.28
CA GLN A 297 1.06 10.31 15.30
C GLN A 297 1.43 9.89 16.75
N GLY A 298 2.73 9.73 17.02
CA GLY A 298 3.26 9.33 18.32
C GLY A 298 3.14 7.84 18.65
N LYS A 299 2.57 7.02 17.76
CA LYS A 299 2.43 5.56 17.94
C LYS A 299 3.50 4.83 17.15
N ASP A 300 4.13 3.84 17.78
CA ASP A 300 5.08 2.96 17.10
C ASP A 300 4.34 2.07 16.09
N LYS A 301 4.76 2.17 14.82
CA LYS A 301 4.19 1.40 13.70
C LYS A 301 5.15 0.31 13.22
N CYS A 302 6.46 0.55 13.29
CA CYS A 302 7.48 -0.35 12.78
C CYS A 302 8.78 -0.16 13.57
N HIS A 303 9.53 -1.24 13.83
CA HIS A 303 10.88 -1.12 14.39
C HIS A 303 11.87 -0.60 13.35
N GLN A 304 12.94 0.06 13.81
CA GLN A 304 14.07 0.43 12.97
C GLN A 304 14.96 -0.81 12.76
N TYR A 305 14.81 -1.48 11.62
CA TYR A 305 15.52 -2.73 11.31
C TYR A 305 16.72 -2.55 10.35
N TRP A 306 17.07 -1.30 10.01
CA TRP A 306 18.22 -0.94 9.18
C TRP A 306 18.84 0.36 9.71
N SER A 307 20.09 0.68 9.37
CA SER A 307 20.64 2.02 9.70
C SER A 307 20.20 3.07 8.68
N GLU A 308 19.82 4.25 9.14
CA GLU A 308 19.56 5.39 8.26
C GLU A 308 20.83 6.09 7.78
N LYS A 309 21.97 5.88 8.43
CA LYS A 309 23.22 6.57 8.09
C LYS A 309 23.98 5.78 7.03
N ASP A 310 24.41 6.49 6.00
CA ASP A 310 25.23 5.87 4.94
C ASP A 310 26.56 5.35 5.51
N GLY A 311 26.97 4.16 5.05
CA GLY A 311 28.16 3.44 5.50
C GLY A 311 28.03 2.73 6.85
N GLU A 312 26.97 2.98 7.62
CA GLU A 312 26.79 2.35 8.93
C GLU A 312 26.28 0.91 8.81
N THR A 313 26.79 0.06 9.70
CA THR A 313 26.39 -1.34 9.79
C THR A 313 25.64 -1.59 11.09
N MET A 314 24.41 -2.07 10.96
CA MET A 314 23.60 -2.55 12.08
C MET A 314 23.85 -4.04 12.27
N LYS A 315 24.24 -4.45 13.49
CA LYS A 315 24.26 -5.86 13.88
C LYS A 315 22.86 -6.27 14.33
N ILE A 316 22.36 -7.37 13.79
CA ILE A 316 21.03 -7.87 14.14
C ILE A 316 21.13 -8.76 15.37
N GLU A 317 20.63 -8.28 16.51
CA GLU A 317 20.65 -9.00 17.78
C GLU A 317 20.00 -10.37 17.67
N GLY A 318 20.60 -11.38 18.31
CA GLY A 318 20.15 -12.78 18.25
C GLY A 318 20.49 -13.50 16.93
N THR A 319 21.29 -12.91 16.05
CA THR A 319 21.69 -13.54 14.77
C THR A 319 23.16 -13.26 14.44
N GLU A 320 23.71 -13.98 13.45
CA GLU A 320 25.00 -13.67 12.82
C GLU A 320 24.87 -12.69 11.64
N ILE A 321 23.70 -12.06 11.47
CA ILE A 321 23.39 -11.16 10.36
C ILE A 321 23.81 -9.72 10.68
N THR A 322 24.40 -9.06 9.69
CA THR A 322 24.69 -7.63 9.69
C THR A 322 24.07 -6.98 8.46
N VAL A 323 23.59 -5.74 8.61
CA VAL A 323 22.95 -4.96 7.56
C VAL A 323 23.66 -3.64 7.43
N THR A 324 24.34 -3.42 6.30
CA THR A 324 25.07 -2.20 6.01
C THR A 324 24.28 -1.34 5.02
N THR A 325 24.14 -0.05 5.32
CA THR A 325 23.56 0.93 4.40
C THR A 325 24.62 1.43 3.43
N LYS A 326 24.33 1.33 2.12
CA LYS A 326 25.24 1.67 1.00
C LYS A 326 24.60 2.70 0.07
N GLY A 327 24.19 3.82 0.63
CA GLY A 327 23.64 4.95 -0.10
C GLY A 327 22.12 4.97 -0.18
N LYS A 328 21.61 6.13 -0.57
CA LYS A 328 20.18 6.45 -0.66
C LYS A 328 19.89 7.22 -1.95
N CYS A 329 18.71 7.02 -2.51
CA CYS A 329 18.18 7.73 -3.67
C CYS A 329 16.75 8.17 -3.35
N VAL A 330 16.47 9.47 -3.50
CA VAL A 330 15.13 10.05 -3.30
C VAL A 330 14.44 10.19 -4.65
N HIS A 331 13.23 9.64 -4.77
CA HIS A 331 12.40 9.77 -5.97
C HIS A 331 11.52 11.01 -5.85
N GLU A 332 12.05 12.15 -6.30
CA GLU A 332 11.31 13.41 -6.36
C GLU A 332 10.01 13.24 -7.17
N GLY A 333 8.91 13.85 -6.68
CA GLY A 333 7.57 13.73 -7.27
C GLY A 333 6.77 12.48 -6.85
N VAL A 334 7.42 11.44 -6.30
CA VAL A 334 6.78 10.18 -5.92
C VAL A 334 6.74 9.97 -4.40
N GLY A 335 7.63 10.64 -3.65
CA GLY A 335 7.67 10.57 -2.19
C GLY A 335 8.25 9.26 -1.64
N VAL A 336 9.03 8.54 -2.47
CA VAL A 336 9.68 7.28 -2.10
C VAL A 336 11.19 7.51 -1.95
N THR A 337 11.79 6.93 -0.93
CA THR A 337 13.25 6.86 -0.77
C THR A 337 13.69 5.42 -0.94
N THR A 338 14.62 5.16 -1.85
CA THR A 338 15.31 3.87 -1.96
C THR A 338 16.62 3.92 -1.20
N THR A 339 16.84 2.96 -0.30
CA THR A 339 18.11 2.73 0.39
C THR A 339 18.67 1.41 -0.12
N HIS A 340 19.95 1.38 -0.49
CA HIS A 340 20.62 0.13 -0.83
C HIS A 340 21.20 -0.48 0.44
N LEU A 341 20.78 -1.71 0.75
CA LEU A 341 21.25 -2.47 1.90
C LEU A 341 22.10 -3.65 1.41
N VAL A 342 23.22 -3.87 2.09
CA VAL A 342 24.05 -5.07 1.94
C VAL A 342 23.89 -5.90 3.21
N VAL A 343 23.34 -7.09 3.04
CA VAL A 343 23.08 -8.04 4.13
C VAL A 343 24.17 -9.10 4.08
N ARG A 344 24.90 -9.26 5.19
CA ARG A 344 25.95 -10.27 5.33
C ARG A 344 25.65 -11.16 6.51
N GLU A 345 25.80 -12.45 6.29
CA GLU A 345 25.74 -13.49 7.30
C GLU A 345 27.09 -14.22 7.31
N LYS A 346 27.58 -14.59 8.48
CA LYS A 346 28.91 -15.18 8.63
C LYS A 346 29.05 -16.43 7.73
N GLY A 347 30.06 -16.43 6.87
CA GLY A 347 30.32 -17.54 5.94
C GLY A 347 29.40 -17.60 4.71
N GLY A 348 28.45 -16.67 4.55
CA GLY A 348 27.59 -16.56 3.39
C GLY A 348 27.99 -15.44 2.43
N GLU A 349 27.43 -15.48 1.22
CA GLU A 349 27.58 -14.41 0.23
C GLU A 349 26.78 -13.16 0.62
N ASP A 350 27.32 -12.00 0.20
CA ASP A 350 26.68 -10.70 0.36
C ASP A 350 25.37 -10.65 -0.46
N GLN A 351 24.26 -10.34 0.22
CA GLN A 351 22.97 -10.15 -0.42
C GLN A 351 22.65 -8.66 -0.55
N ASN A 352 22.36 -8.24 -1.78
CA ASN A 352 21.96 -6.88 -2.09
C ASN A 352 20.44 -6.73 -2.02
N VAL A 353 19.96 -5.79 -1.22
CA VAL A 353 18.53 -5.53 -1.01
C VAL A 353 18.22 -4.06 -1.29
N GLN A 354 17.23 -3.81 -2.15
CA GLN A 354 16.67 -2.48 -2.38
C GLN A 354 15.53 -2.23 -1.39
N HIS A 355 15.72 -1.28 -0.47
CA HIS A 355 14.71 -0.89 0.52
C HIS A 355 13.99 0.38 0.08
N HIS A 356 12.74 0.25 -0.33
CA HIS A 356 11.88 1.33 -0.79
C HIS A 356 10.94 1.77 0.34
N GLN A 357 11.16 2.95 0.91
CA GLN A 357 10.29 3.52 1.93
C GLN A 357 9.37 4.59 1.35
N TRP A 358 8.06 4.41 1.51
CA TRP A 358 7.05 5.42 1.20
C TRP A 358 6.47 6.02 2.47
N LYS A 359 6.82 7.28 2.73
CA LYS A 359 6.52 7.98 4.00
C LYS A 359 5.22 8.78 3.98
N THR A 360 4.66 9.06 2.80
CA THR A 360 3.52 9.98 2.65
C THR A 360 2.16 9.29 2.60
N TRP A 361 2.08 7.97 2.82
CA TRP A 361 0.78 7.30 2.96
C TRP A 361 0.15 7.66 4.31
N PRO A 362 -1.03 8.33 4.34
CA PRO A 362 -1.65 8.74 5.59
C PRO A 362 -2.11 7.56 6.48
N ASP A 363 -2.11 7.75 7.80
CA ASP A 363 -2.64 6.75 8.77
C ASP A 363 -4.16 6.60 8.67
N LYS A 364 -4.87 7.70 8.41
CA LYS A 364 -6.31 7.75 8.24
C LYS A 364 -6.64 8.18 6.81
N GLY A 365 -6.77 7.20 5.91
CA GLY A 365 -7.17 7.44 4.52
C GLY A 365 -6.25 6.76 3.50
N VAL A 366 -6.20 7.36 2.31
CA VAL A 366 -5.44 6.87 1.17
C VAL A 366 -4.61 8.00 0.56
N PRO A 367 -3.51 7.70 -0.15
CA PRO A 367 -2.69 8.72 -0.79
C PRO A 367 -3.47 9.48 -1.87
N GLU A 368 -3.12 10.75 -2.07
CA GLU A 368 -3.67 11.54 -3.18
C GLU A 368 -3.16 11.04 -4.54
N SER A 369 -1.88 10.69 -4.60
CA SER A 369 -1.23 10.17 -5.81
C SER A 369 -1.36 8.66 -5.90
N PHE A 370 -1.89 8.19 -7.03
CA PHE A 370 -1.93 6.78 -7.39
C PHE A 370 -0.64 6.31 -8.08
N GLU A 371 0.09 7.25 -8.68
CA GLU A 371 1.30 7.01 -9.45
C GLU A 371 2.41 6.40 -8.59
N THR A 372 2.47 6.75 -7.30
CA THR A 372 3.45 6.16 -6.39
C THR A 372 3.30 4.66 -6.22
N VAL A 373 2.07 4.13 -6.18
CA VAL A 373 1.85 2.68 -6.14
C VAL A 373 2.41 2.04 -7.41
N LEU A 374 2.06 2.60 -8.58
CA LEU A 374 2.54 2.08 -9.87
C LEU A 374 4.07 2.12 -9.96
N ARG A 375 4.70 3.17 -9.45
CA ARG A 375 6.16 3.33 -9.44
C ARG A 375 6.84 2.32 -8.51
N LEU A 376 6.29 2.10 -7.32
CA LEU A 376 6.77 1.07 -6.39
C LEU A 376 6.70 -0.32 -7.03
N LEU A 377 5.56 -0.65 -7.65
CA LEU A 377 5.38 -1.92 -8.35
C LEU A 377 6.37 -2.07 -9.52
N GLN A 378 6.59 -1.01 -10.29
CA GLN A 378 7.59 -1.00 -11.35
C GLN A 378 9.01 -1.30 -10.83
N MET A 379 9.40 -0.79 -9.66
CA MET A 379 10.72 -1.03 -9.07
C MET A 379 10.93 -2.46 -8.57
N ILE A 380 9.86 -3.17 -8.20
CA ILE A 380 9.94 -4.48 -7.53
C ILE A 380 9.42 -5.64 -8.38
N ARG A 381 8.95 -5.37 -9.61
CA ARG A 381 8.55 -6.41 -10.55
C ARG A 381 9.75 -7.25 -10.94
N LYS A 382 9.58 -8.57 -10.91
CA LYS A 382 10.66 -9.51 -11.12
C LYS A 382 10.42 -10.41 -12.31
N THR A 383 11.53 -10.93 -12.82
CA THR A 383 11.58 -11.89 -13.94
C THR A 383 12.34 -13.17 -13.59
N ASP A 384 12.94 -13.27 -12.39
CA ASP A 384 13.79 -14.41 -12.02
C ASP A 384 13.04 -15.61 -11.40
N GLY A 385 11.84 -15.39 -10.84
CA GLY A 385 11.01 -16.39 -10.17
C GLY A 385 11.61 -17.08 -8.95
N LYS A 386 12.77 -16.61 -8.47
CA LYS A 386 13.51 -17.24 -7.36
C LYS A 386 13.56 -16.37 -6.12
N SER A 387 13.49 -15.04 -6.29
CA SER A 387 13.68 -14.11 -5.18
C SER A 387 12.36 -13.49 -4.74
N ALA A 388 12.13 -13.37 -3.43
CA ALA A 388 10.92 -12.72 -2.90
C ALA A 388 11.05 -11.18 -2.83
N SER A 389 9.92 -10.48 -2.92
CA SER A 389 9.79 -9.07 -2.54
C SER A 389 8.97 -8.96 -1.26
N VAL A 390 9.52 -8.35 -0.23
CA VAL A 390 8.78 -8.10 1.02
C VAL A 390 7.99 -6.81 0.87
N ILE A 391 6.72 -6.83 1.25
CA ILE A 391 5.89 -5.63 1.35
C ILE A 391 5.29 -5.60 2.75
N HIS A 392 5.55 -4.53 3.50
CA HIS A 392 5.01 -4.38 4.84
C HIS A 392 4.56 -2.95 5.14
N CYS A 393 3.70 -2.85 6.13
CA CYS A 393 3.34 -1.60 6.79
C CYS A 393 3.53 -1.82 8.29
N SER A 394 2.52 -1.48 9.10
CA SER A 394 2.53 -1.80 10.53
C SER A 394 2.04 -3.23 10.81
N ALA A 395 0.81 -3.55 10.38
CA ALA A 395 0.19 -4.88 10.56
C ALA A 395 0.42 -5.83 9.37
N GLY A 396 0.90 -5.32 8.23
CA GLY A 396 1.12 -6.11 7.02
C GLY A 396 -0.17 -6.54 6.31
N ILE A 397 -1.27 -5.79 6.46
CA ILE A 397 -2.59 -6.11 5.85
C ILE A 397 -3.25 -4.93 5.11
N GLY A 398 -3.28 -3.71 5.67
CA GLY A 398 -3.98 -2.56 5.09
C GLY A 398 -3.28 -2.00 3.84
N ARG A 399 -2.29 -1.11 4.04
CA ARG A 399 -1.46 -0.54 2.96
C ARG A 399 -0.77 -1.64 2.14
N THR A 400 -0.21 -2.64 2.82
CA THR A 400 0.40 -3.82 2.21
C THR A 400 -0.55 -4.55 1.26
N GLY A 401 -1.72 -4.95 1.74
CA GLY A 401 -2.70 -5.66 0.93
C GLY A 401 -3.22 -4.80 -0.23
N THR A 402 -3.29 -3.48 -0.05
CA THR A 402 -3.69 -2.54 -1.10
C THR A 402 -2.70 -2.56 -2.27
N VAL A 403 -1.39 -2.44 -1.99
CA VAL A 403 -0.35 -2.49 -3.05
C VAL A 403 -0.33 -3.85 -3.75
N VAL A 404 -0.42 -4.93 -2.99
CA VAL A 404 -0.42 -6.30 -3.56
C VAL A 404 -1.68 -6.57 -4.38
N ALA A 405 -2.85 -6.12 -3.93
CA ALA A 405 -4.10 -6.25 -4.68
C ALA A 405 -4.05 -5.49 -6.00
N VAL A 406 -3.46 -4.28 -6.03
CA VAL A 406 -3.23 -3.54 -7.28
C VAL A 406 -2.38 -4.36 -8.24
N GLU A 407 -1.27 -4.95 -7.79
CA GLU A 407 -0.43 -5.76 -8.70
C GLU A 407 -1.15 -6.99 -9.21
N MET A 408 -1.86 -7.71 -8.35
CA MET A 408 -2.67 -8.87 -8.76
C MET A 408 -3.72 -8.48 -9.82
N CYS A 409 -4.38 -7.32 -9.64
CA CYS A 409 -5.34 -6.79 -10.60
C CYS A 409 -4.68 -6.34 -11.91
N LEU A 410 -3.52 -5.66 -11.84
CA LEU A 410 -2.77 -5.24 -13.01
C LEU A 410 -2.31 -6.44 -13.82
N GLN A 411 -1.69 -7.45 -13.21
CA GLN A 411 -1.24 -8.64 -13.93
C GLN A 411 -2.40 -9.39 -14.58
N ARG A 412 -3.58 -9.40 -13.96
CA ARG A 412 -4.81 -9.93 -14.57
C ARG A 412 -5.19 -9.17 -15.85
N LEU A 413 -5.23 -7.83 -15.80
CA LEU A 413 -5.55 -6.98 -16.97
C LEU A 413 -4.51 -7.13 -18.07
N LEU A 414 -3.23 -7.17 -17.70
CA LEU A 414 -2.10 -7.26 -18.63
C LEU A 414 -1.97 -8.64 -19.29
N GLN A 415 -2.61 -9.66 -18.71
CA GLN A 415 -2.82 -10.96 -19.36
C GLN A 415 -4.04 -10.96 -20.30
N GLY A 416 -4.70 -9.81 -20.54
CA GLY A 416 -5.92 -9.73 -21.35
C GLY A 416 -7.14 -10.39 -20.72
N ARG A 417 -7.10 -10.66 -19.41
CA ARG A 417 -8.16 -11.42 -18.73
C ARG A 417 -9.18 -10.50 -18.07
N PRO A 418 -10.46 -10.91 -18.00
CA PRO A 418 -11.47 -10.19 -17.23
C PRO A 418 -11.03 -10.02 -15.76
N LEU A 419 -11.20 -8.78 -15.27
CA LEU A 419 -10.88 -8.39 -13.91
C LEU A 419 -12.15 -8.17 -13.10
N GLU A 420 -12.23 -8.79 -11.93
CA GLU A 420 -13.20 -8.54 -10.88
C GLU A 420 -12.44 -8.30 -9.57
N VAL A 421 -12.36 -7.05 -9.08
CA VAL A 421 -11.52 -6.68 -7.93
C VAL A 421 -11.93 -7.46 -6.68
N LEU A 422 -13.24 -7.69 -6.48
CA LEU A 422 -13.75 -8.50 -5.37
C LEU A 422 -13.13 -9.89 -5.33
N SER A 423 -13.10 -10.58 -6.48
CA SER A 423 -12.53 -11.92 -6.59
C SER A 423 -11.04 -11.93 -6.28
N VAL A 424 -10.30 -10.93 -6.76
CA VAL A 424 -8.86 -10.78 -6.54
C VAL A 424 -8.56 -10.51 -5.06
N VAL A 425 -9.32 -9.63 -4.41
CA VAL A 425 -9.13 -9.32 -2.99
C VAL A 425 -9.52 -10.50 -2.10
N LYS A 426 -10.59 -11.26 -2.43
CA LYS A 426 -10.90 -12.52 -1.74
C LYS A 426 -9.79 -13.56 -1.90
N ASN A 427 -9.21 -13.69 -3.09
CA ASN A 427 -8.05 -14.54 -3.33
C ASN A 427 -6.82 -14.09 -2.51
N LEU A 428 -6.56 -12.78 -2.45
CA LEU A 428 -5.50 -12.24 -1.61
C LEU A 428 -5.76 -12.53 -0.12
N ARG A 429 -6.99 -12.39 0.36
CA ARG A 429 -7.37 -12.71 1.75
C ARG A 429 -7.23 -14.18 2.09
N ALA A 430 -7.37 -15.08 1.11
CA ALA A 430 -7.05 -16.50 1.29
C ALA A 430 -5.57 -16.74 1.58
N LYS A 431 -4.67 -15.88 1.08
CA LYS A 431 -3.22 -15.99 1.27
C LYS A 431 -2.74 -15.19 2.50
N ARG A 432 -3.30 -14.00 2.69
CA ARG A 432 -3.01 -13.10 3.82
C ARG A 432 -4.31 -12.48 4.33
N MET A 433 -4.76 -12.99 5.47
CA MET A 433 -5.99 -12.59 6.13
C MET A 433 -6.13 -11.07 6.29
N HIS A 434 -7.35 -10.57 6.13
CA HIS A 434 -7.72 -9.15 6.30
C HIS A 434 -6.98 -8.14 5.40
N CYS A 435 -6.24 -8.59 4.38
CA CYS A 435 -5.68 -7.72 3.36
C CYS A 435 -6.73 -6.77 2.78
N VAL A 436 -6.32 -5.51 2.57
CA VAL A 436 -7.22 -4.37 2.27
C VAL A 436 -8.20 -4.16 3.42
N GLN A 437 -7.79 -3.34 4.39
CA GLN A 437 -8.38 -3.27 5.72
C GLN A 437 -9.53 -2.25 5.84
N THR A 438 -9.63 -1.31 4.91
CA THR A 438 -10.68 -0.27 4.95
C THR A 438 -11.38 -0.15 3.60
N ASP A 439 -12.60 0.39 3.64
CA ASP A 439 -13.39 0.74 2.46
C ASP A 439 -12.63 1.69 1.53
N LEU A 440 -12.02 2.74 2.07
CA LEU A 440 -11.24 3.69 1.26
C LEU A 440 -10.03 3.04 0.59
N GLN A 441 -9.34 2.11 1.26
CA GLN A 441 -8.26 1.35 0.64
C GLN A 441 -8.76 0.49 -0.52
N TYR A 442 -9.93 -0.13 -0.38
CA TYR A 442 -10.53 -0.93 -1.45
C TYR A 442 -10.91 -0.07 -2.65
N VAL A 443 -11.57 1.06 -2.43
CA VAL A 443 -11.88 2.04 -3.48
C VAL A 443 -10.59 2.58 -4.11
N PHE A 444 -9.52 2.74 -3.32
CA PHE A 444 -8.22 3.18 -3.85
C PHE A 444 -7.57 2.15 -4.78
N VAL A 445 -7.82 0.85 -4.61
CA VAL A 445 -7.40 -0.17 -5.60
C VAL A 445 -8.01 0.16 -6.97
N TYR A 446 -9.32 0.44 -7.03
CA TYR A 446 -9.96 0.89 -8.27
C TYR A 446 -9.35 2.20 -8.79
N ARG A 447 -9.14 3.19 -7.91
CA ARG A 447 -8.57 4.48 -8.30
C ARG A 447 -7.19 4.33 -8.95
N VAL A 448 -6.35 3.43 -8.46
CA VAL A 448 -5.02 3.17 -9.03
C VAL A 448 -5.13 2.49 -10.38
N LEU A 449 -6.01 1.51 -10.53
CA LEU A 449 -6.24 0.82 -11.81
C LEU A 449 -6.81 1.77 -12.88
N ILE A 450 -7.83 2.55 -12.53
CA ILE A 450 -8.42 3.57 -13.42
C ILE A 450 -7.38 4.64 -13.77
N GLY A 451 -6.56 5.05 -12.81
CA GLY A 451 -5.42 5.93 -13.05
C GLY A 451 -4.42 5.34 -14.05
N PHE A 452 -4.06 4.07 -13.90
CA PHE A 452 -3.20 3.38 -14.87
C PHE A 452 -3.80 3.38 -16.28
N LEU A 453 -5.10 3.08 -16.42
CA LEU A 453 -5.81 3.12 -17.71
C LEU A 453 -5.78 4.50 -18.36
N SER A 454 -5.95 5.57 -17.57
CA SER A 454 -5.87 6.96 -18.06
C SER A 454 -4.53 7.31 -18.71
N MET A 455 -3.45 6.61 -18.32
CA MET A 455 -2.11 6.78 -18.86
C MET A 455 -1.85 6.01 -20.17
N GLN A 456 -2.73 5.08 -20.58
CA GLN A 456 -2.49 4.18 -21.73
C GLN A 456 -3.01 4.70 -23.08
N SER A 457 -3.25 6.01 -23.23
CA SER A 457 -3.89 6.59 -24.43
C SER A 457 -5.20 5.85 -24.82
N PRO A 458 -6.20 5.82 -23.93
CA PRO A 458 -7.42 5.05 -24.13
C PRO A 458 -8.26 5.55 -25.33
N ASP A 459 -9.10 4.66 -25.87
CA ASP A 459 -10.19 5.05 -26.78
C ASP A 459 -11.23 5.95 -26.09
N ALA A 460 -12.12 6.56 -26.88
CA ALA A 460 -13.07 7.55 -26.40
C ALA A 460 -14.03 7.01 -25.33
N GLU A 461 -14.52 5.78 -25.50
CA GLU A 461 -15.42 5.12 -24.55
C GLU A 461 -14.71 4.86 -23.21
N THR A 462 -13.51 4.28 -23.27
CA THR A 462 -12.68 4.04 -22.09
C THR A 462 -12.35 5.35 -21.38
N LYS A 463 -12.04 6.41 -22.12
CA LYS A 463 -11.74 7.74 -21.56
C LYS A 463 -12.93 8.31 -20.80
N GLN A 464 -14.14 8.24 -21.37
CA GLN A 464 -15.35 8.69 -20.70
C GLN A 464 -15.59 7.91 -19.40
N ALA A 465 -15.51 6.58 -19.45
CA ALA A 465 -15.72 5.73 -18.27
C ALA A 465 -14.69 6.02 -17.14
N VAL A 466 -13.43 6.28 -17.52
CA VAL A 466 -12.37 6.73 -16.59
C VAL A 466 -12.76 8.06 -15.93
N GLU A 467 -13.19 9.06 -16.70
CA GLU A 467 -13.57 10.39 -16.19
C GLU A 467 -14.77 10.32 -15.23
N GLU A 468 -15.77 9.49 -15.54
CA GLU A 468 -16.94 9.25 -14.69
C GLU A 468 -16.53 8.66 -13.33
N PHE A 469 -15.71 7.60 -13.32
CA PHE A 469 -15.24 7.00 -12.07
C PHE A 469 -14.37 7.96 -11.27
N VAL A 470 -13.44 8.67 -11.92
CA VAL A 470 -12.55 9.64 -11.24
C VAL A 470 -13.36 10.76 -10.60
N THR A 471 -14.37 11.28 -11.30
CA THR A 471 -15.27 12.31 -10.75
C THR A 471 -16.01 11.80 -9.52
N SER A 472 -16.55 10.57 -9.58
CA SER A 472 -17.22 9.93 -8.46
C SER A 472 -16.29 9.70 -7.26
N TYR A 473 -15.06 9.25 -7.54
CA TYR A 473 -14.03 9.05 -6.53
C TYR A 473 -13.68 10.36 -5.81
N THR A 474 -13.44 11.44 -6.54
CA THR A 474 -13.09 12.75 -5.96
C THR A 474 -14.19 13.23 -5.01
N LYS A 475 -15.45 13.18 -5.45
CA LYS A 475 -16.61 13.54 -4.60
C LYS A 475 -16.68 12.68 -3.33
N LEU A 476 -16.42 11.37 -3.45
CA LEU A 476 -16.41 10.48 -2.29
C LEU A 476 -15.32 10.86 -1.29
N ILE A 477 -14.08 11.10 -1.74
CA ILE A 477 -12.97 11.50 -0.85
C ILE A 477 -13.25 12.85 -0.18
N GLU A 478 -13.73 13.84 -0.92
CA GLU A 478 -14.10 15.15 -0.39
C GLU A 478 -15.18 15.05 0.71
N SER A 479 -16.21 14.24 0.49
CA SER A 479 -17.28 14.01 1.47
C SER A 479 -16.78 13.38 2.78
N ARG A 480 -15.69 12.60 2.72
CA ARG A 480 -15.08 11.95 3.89
C ARG A 480 -14.01 12.81 4.57
N ALA A 481 -13.48 13.81 3.88
CA ALA A 481 -12.50 14.75 4.41
C ALA A 481 -13.15 15.88 5.23
N GLN A 482 -14.42 16.18 4.97
CA GLN A 482 -15.22 17.14 5.76
C GLN A 482 -15.32 16.63 7.21
N PRO A 483 -14.97 17.45 8.22
CA PRO A 483 -15.28 17.11 9.61
C PRO A 483 -16.79 16.95 9.72
N VAL A 484 -17.24 15.84 10.31
CA VAL A 484 -18.64 15.71 10.74
C VAL A 484 -18.90 16.92 11.62
N GLU A 485 -19.72 17.87 11.15
CA GLU A 485 -20.14 19.00 11.98
C GLU A 485 -20.63 18.41 13.30
N ALA A 486 -20.01 18.83 14.39
CA ALA A 486 -20.47 18.47 15.72
C ALA A 486 -21.94 18.88 15.77
N TYR A 487 -22.85 17.90 15.77
CA TYR A 487 -24.24 18.13 16.09
C TYR A 487 -24.24 18.98 17.35
N ALA A 488 -24.71 20.22 17.22
CA ALA A 488 -24.85 21.12 18.35
C ALA A 488 -25.61 20.35 19.44
N PRO A 489 -25.16 20.39 20.71
CA PRO A 489 -25.88 19.72 21.78
C PRO A 489 -27.33 20.25 21.74
N ILE A 490 -28.28 19.33 21.60
CA ILE A 490 -29.71 19.63 21.73
C ILE A 490 -29.85 20.33 23.08
N GLN A 491 -30.15 21.63 23.05
CA GLN A 491 -30.51 22.36 24.24
C GLN A 491 -31.85 21.81 24.71
N PHE A 492 -31.81 20.97 25.74
CA PHE A 492 -32.98 20.78 26.57
C PHE A 492 -33.18 22.09 27.34
N GLY A 493 -34.18 22.86 26.93
CA GLY A 493 -34.64 24.05 27.65
C GLY A 493 -35.16 23.69 29.05
N PRO A 494 -35.29 24.69 29.93
CA PRO A 494 -35.50 24.53 31.37
C PRO A 494 -36.80 23.80 31.74
#